data_AF-A0A3B9HST7-F1
#
_entry.id   AF-A0A3B9HST7-F1
#
_cell.length_a   1.000
_cell.length_b   1.000
_cell.length_c   1.000
_cell.angle_alpha   90.00
_cell.angle_beta   90.00
_cell.angle_gamma   90.00
#
_symmetry.space_group_name_H-M   'P 1'
#
loop_
_entity.id
_entity.type
_entity.pdbx_description
1 polymer ?
#
loop_
_entity_poly.entity_id
_entity_poly.type
_entity_poly.pdbx_seq_one_letter_code
_entity_poly.pdbx_strand_id
1 'polypeptide(L)'
;MKVNKKHFGLIIASLMALSFNSQFAQAARKTTEAFKPGKAYAFKKVGKEYIRLPQINPGPVVVKKTGVRIDRSNIYIGGYIVNTTDREIKHLQIFPSFADQSLNSSELAEKLNHKENSLAPRETRRFVIKRPVSEVAPLLSHSIPLNDNCILNCREVES
;
A
#
# COMPACT_ATOMS: atom_id res chain seq x y z
N MET A 1 -37.58 12.02 27.92
CA MET A 1 -36.21 11.50 28.07
C MET A 1 -35.26 12.34 27.21
N LYS A 2 -34.55 13.32 27.79
CA LYS A 2 -33.65 14.22 27.03
C LYS A 2 -32.30 13.52 26.85
N VAL A 3 -32.07 12.94 25.67
CA VAL A 3 -30.80 12.31 25.34
C VAL A 3 -29.73 13.39 25.24
N ASN A 4 -28.74 13.31 26.14
CA ASN A 4 -27.67 14.28 26.30
C ASN A 4 -26.77 14.29 25.04
N LYS A 5 -26.56 15.46 24.41
CA LYS A 5 -25.85 15.62 23.12
C LYS A 5 -24.44 14.99 23.11
N LYS A 6 -23.81 14.80 24.28
CA LYS A 6 -22.51 14.13 24.42
C LYS A 6 -22.52 12.62 24.12
N HIS A 7 -23.65 11.93 24.25
CA HIS A 7 -23.73 10.48 24.02
C HIS A 7 -24.23 10.11 22.62
N PHE A 8 -24.79 11.07 21.89
CA PHE A 8 -25.29 10.86 20.53
C PHE A 8 -24.16 10.54 19.55
N GLY A 9 -23.00 11.20 19.71
CA GLY A 9 -21.80 10.90 18.91
C GLY A 9 -21.25 9.51 19.15
N LEU A 10 -21.34 9.01 20.39
CA LEU A 10 -20.90 7.65 20.74
C LEU A 10 -21.84 6.60 20.14
N ILE A 11 -23.15 6.84 20.19
CA ILE A 11 -24.17 5.99 19.57
C ILE A 11 -23.99 5.93 18.04
N ILE A 12 -23.72 7.06 17.38
CA ILE A 12 -23.45 7.11 15.94
C ILE A 12 -22.16 6.35 15.59
N ALA A 13 -21.08 6.53 16.36
CA ALA A 13 -19.82 5.82 16.13
C ALA A 13 -19.98 4.30 16.30
N SER A 14 -20.76 3.86 17.28
CA SER A 14 -21.08 2.44 17.50
C SER A 14 -21.95 1.87 16.37
N LEU A 15 -22.94 2.61 15.89
CA LEU A 15 -23.76 2.21 14.73
C LEU A 15 -22.94 2.13 13.43
N MET A 16 -22.02 3.06 13.20
CA MET A 16 -21.08 2.97 12.07
C MET A 16 -20.19 1.74 12.20
N ALA A 17 -19.57 1.50 13.36
CA ALA A 17 -18.72 0.34 13.60
C ALA A 17 -19.47 -1.00 13.39
N LEU A 18 -20.72 -1.10 13.82
CA LEU A 18 -21.59 -2.26 13.58
C LEU A 18 -21.95 -2.44 12.10
N SER A 19 -22.24 -1.35 11.38
CA SER A 19 -22.55 -1.39 9.95
C SER A 19 -21.35 -1.83 9.10
N PHE A 20 -20.13 -1.36 9.43
CA PHE A 20 -18.90 -1.78 8.77
C PHE A 20 -18.58 -3.26 9.01
N ASN A 21 -18.81 -3.77 10.22
CA ASN A 21 -18.58 -5.19 10.51
C ASN A 21 -19.54 -6.12 9.75
N SER A 22 -20.81 -5.73 9.57
CA SER A 22 -21.79 -6.58 8.89
C SER A 22 -21.54 -6.70 7.37
N GLN A 23 -21.15 -5.60 6.72
CA GLN A 23 -20.85 -5.61 5.29
C GLN A 23 -19.50 -6.27 4.98
N PHE A 24 -18.51 -6.10 5.85
CA PHE A 24 -17.24 -6.84 5.73
C PHE A 24 -17.41 -8.33 6.00
N ALA A 25 -18.21 -8.74 6.99
CA ALA A 25 -18.44 -10.15 7.27
C ALA A 25 -19.23 -10.85 6.15
N GLN A 26 -20.21 -10.18 5.52
CA GLN A 26 -20.89 -10.71 4.34
C GLN A 26 -20.01 -10.74 3.10
N ALA A 27 -19.17 -9.72 2.88
CA ALA A 27 -18.19 -9.72 1.79
C ALA A 27 -17.14 -10.82 1.97
N ALA A 28 -16.63 -11.01 3.19
CA ALA A 28 -15.66 -12.06 3.53
C ALA A 28 -16.26 -13.46 3.34
N ARG A 29 -17.49 -13.71 3.81
CA ARG A 29 -18.18 -15.01 3.62
C ARG A 29 -18.44 -15.32 2.15
N LYS A 30 -18.79 -14.32 1.32
CA LYS A 30 -18.95 -14.51 -0.14
C LYS A 30 -17.62 -14.77 -0.86
N THR A 31 -16.49 -14.32 -0.31
CA THR A 31 -15.16 -14.55 -0.91
C THR A 31 -14.48 -15.84 -0.49
N THR A 32 -14.89 -16.47 0.61
CA THR A 32 -14.25 -17.70 1.12
C THR A 32 -14.68 -18.97 0.40
N GLU A 33 -15.86 -19.02 -0.22
CA GLU A 33 -16.36 -20.25 -0.86
C GLU A 33 -15.95 -20.44 -2.33
N ALA A 34 -15.38 -19.43 -2.99
CA ALA A 34 -15.24 -19.45 -4.44
C ALA A 34 -13.86 -19.02 -4.98
N PHE A 35 -12.74 -19.35 -4.34
CA PHE A 35 -11.45 -19.22 -5.02
C PHE A 35 -10.44 -20.29 -4.57
N LYS A 36 -10.42 -21.42 -5.29
CA LYS A 36 -9.14 -22.10 -5.54
C LYS A 36 -8.31 -21.16 -6.41
N PRO A 37 -7.00 -20.94 -6.15
CA PRO A 37 -6.19 -20.05 -6.96
C PRO A 37 -5.89 -20.70 -8.32
N GLY A 38 -6.89 -20.68 -9.21
CA GLY A 38 -6.67 -20.79 -10.65
C GLY A 38 -6.14 -19.45 -11.15
N LYS A 39 -5.15 -19.49 -12.04
CA LYS A 39 -4.49 -18.31 -12.64
C LYS A 39 -5.54 -17.26 -13.04
N ALA A 40 -5.67 -16.20 -12.24
CA ALA A 40 -6.61 -15.12 -12.50
C ALA A 40 -6.01 -14.20 -13.56
N TYR A 41 -6.58 -14.24 -14.77
CA TYR A 41 -6.25 -13.27 -15.82
C TYR A 41 -7.18 -12.07 -15.66
N ALA A 42 -6.62 -10.93 -15.25
CA ALA A 42 -7.35 -9.67 -15.28
C ALA A 42 -7.41 -9.17 -16.74
N PHE A 43 -8.58 -8.79 -17.24
CA PHE A 43 -8.74 -8.20 -18.57
C PHE A 43 -9.13 -6.73 -18.41
N LYS A 44 -8.49 -5.83 -19.16
CA LYS A 44 -8.90 -4.42 -19.26
C LYS A 44 -9.68 -4.24 -20.55
N LYS A 45 -10.92 -3.75 -20.46
CA LYS A 45 -11.72 -3.41 -21.64
C LYS A 45 -11.21 -2.07 -22.20
N VAL A 46 -10.76 -2.07 -23.46
CA VAL A 46 -10.37 -0.88 -24.19
C VAL A 46 -11.24 -0.82 -25.46
N GLY A 47 -12.20 0.10 -25.48
CA GLY A 47 -13.20 0.16 -26.53
C GLY A 47 -14.08 -1.11 -26.57
N LYS A 48 -14.03 -1.84 -27.70
CA LYS A 48 -14.76 -3.11 -27.90
C LYS A 48 -13.92 -4.36 -27.63
N GLU A 49 -12.62 -4.21 -27.33
CA GLU A 49 -11.71 -5.33 -27.19
C GLU A 49 -11.32 -5.58 -25.72
N TYR A 50 -11.18 -6.85 -25.36
CA TYR A 50 -10.68 -7.29 -24.06
C TYR A 50 -9.18 -7.54 -24.16
N ILE A 51 -8.38 -6.61 -23.66
CA ILE A 51 -6.92 -6.77 -23.64
C ILE A 51 -6.56 -7.55 -22.38
N ARG A 52 -5.87 -8.68 -22.58
CA ARG A 52 -5.33 -9.50 -21.48
C ARG A 52 -4.25 -8.66 -20.78
N LEU A 53 -4.45 -8.38 -19.49
CA LEU A 53 -3.40 -7.72 -18.72
C LEU A 53 -2.23 -8.69 -18.54
N PRO A 54 -0.99 -8.17 -18.46
CA PRO A 54 0.16 -9.00 -18.15
C PRO A 54 -0.11 -9.83 -16.90
N GLN A 55 0.24 -11.11 -16.95
CA GLN A 55 0.12 -12.00 -15.81
C GLN A 55 1.03 -11.48 -14.70
N ILE A 56 0.45 -10.96 -13.62
CA ILE A 56 1.20 -10.53 -12.44
C ILE A 56 1.65 -11.80 -11.73
N ASN A 57 2.93 -12.13 -11.79
CA ASN A 57 3.49 -13.19 -10.97
C ASN A 57 3.46 -12.72 -9.51
N PRO A 58 2.78 -13.45 -8.60
CA PRO A 58 2.76 -13.06 -7.19
C PRO A 58 4.18 -13.13 -6.64
N GLY A 59 4.71 -11.98 -6.25
CA GLY A 59 5.96 -11.91 -5.50
C GLY A 59 5.77 -12.48 -4.09
N PRO A 60 6.84 -13.00 -3.46
CA PRO A 60 6.80 -13.51 -2.08
C PRO A 60 6.33 -12.45 -1.09
N VAL A 61 6.61 -11.18 -1.38
CA VAL A 61 6.18 -10.03 -0.59
C VAL A 61 5.37 -9.08 -1.46
N VAL A 62 4.28 -8.58 -0.88
CA VAL A 62 3.44 -7.54 -1.48
C VAL A 62 3.58 -6.26 -0.67
N VAL A 63 3.94 -5.17 -1.33
CA VAL A 63 3.94 -3.83 -0.73
C VAL A 63 2.76 -3.03 -1.26
N LYS A 64 2.01 -2.43 -0.34
CA LYS A 64 0.88 -1.57 -0.68
C LYS A 64 1.07 -0.19 -0.06
N LYS A 65 1.23 0.83 -0.90
CA LYS A 65 1.19 2.22 -0.47
C LYS A 65 -0.23 2.58 -0.01
N THR A 66 -0.31 3.27 1.13
CA THR A 66 -1.59 3.71 1.73
C THR A 66 -1.79 5.21 1.63
N GLY A 67 -0.70 5.99 1.61
CA GLY A 67 -0.76 7.42 1.40
C GLY A 67 0.59 8.09 1.56
N VAL A 68 0.64 9.32 1.09
CA VAL A 68 1.75 10.25 1.30
C VAL A 68 1.23 11.43 2.11
N ARG A 69 1.97 11.82 3.15
CA ARG A 69 1.73 13.07 3.88
C ARG A 69 2.99 13.90 3.89
N ILE A 70 2.82 15.21 3.77
CA ILE A 70 3.92 16.17 3.78
C ILE A 70 3.60 17.18 4.88
N ASP A 71 4.50 17.30 5.86
CA ASP A 71 4.48 18.40 6.83
C ASP A 71 5.55 19.45 6.45
N ARG A 72 5.77 20.46 7.30
CA ARG A 72 6.74 21.53 7.01
C ARG A 72 8.21 21.06 6.95
N SER A 73 8.52 19.93 7.55
CA SER A 73 9.89 19.46 7.77
C SER A 73 10.16 18.10 7.13
N ASN A 74 9.15 17.24 6.98
CA ASN A 74 9.27 15.87 6.58
C ASN A 74 8.16 15.46 5.60
N ILE A 75 8.55 14.53 4.73
CA ILE A 75 7.64 13.66 4.01
C ILE A 75 7.48 12.33 4.75
N TYR A 76 6.27 11.79 4.71
CA TYR A 76 5.92 10.45 5.17
C TYR A 76 5.25 9.68 4.03
N ILE A 77 5.83 8.55 3.67
CA ILE A 77 5.24 7.61 2.73
C ILE A 77 4.88 6.34 3.52
N GLY A 78 3.59 6.12 3.75
CA GLY A 78 3.10 5.03 4.59
C GLY A 78 2.53 3.88 3.76
N GLY A 79 2.72 2.65 4.24
CA GLY A 79 2.20 1.47 3.58
C GLY A 79 2.10 0.23 4.46
N TYR A 80 1.67 -0.86 3.82
CA TYR A 80 1.70 -2.21 4.39
C TYR A 80 2.64 -3.09 3.57
N ILE A 81 3.31 -4.00 4.26
CA ILE A 81 4.04 -5.11 3.69
C ILE A 81 3.32 -6.37 4.11
N VAL A 82 3.11 -7.28 3.17
CA VAL A 82 2.49 -8.57 3.41
C VAL A 82 3.44 -9.66 2.94
N ASN A 83 3.90 -10.50 3.86
CA ASN A 83 4.56 -11.74 3.50
C ASN A 83 3.49 -12.73 3.03
N THR A 84 3.54 -13.13 1.77
CA THR A 84 2.58 -14.09 1.20
C THR A 84 3.06 -15.54 1.28
N THR A 85 4.23 -15.76 1.88
CA THR A 85 4.87 -17.07 1.97
C THR A 85 4.79 -17.65 3.38
N ASP A 86 5.11 -18.94 3.48
CA ASP A 86 5.23 -19.68 4.74
C ASP A 86 6.65 -19.64 5.33
N ARG A 87 7.55 -18.86 4.72
CA ARG A 87 8.94 -18.68 5.18
C ARG A 87 9.15 -17.26 5.71
N GLU A 88 10.12 -17.11 6.62
CA GLU A 88 10.57 -15.78 7.06
C GLU A 88 11.33 -15.07 5.93
N ILE A 89 11.06 -13.78 5.75
CA ILE A 89 11.85 -12.91 4.88
C ILE A 89 12.79 -12.08 5.76
N LYS A 90 14.09 -12.41 5.71
CA LYS A 90 15.09 -11.82 6.60
C LYS A 90 15.37 -10.35 6.31
N HIS A 91 15.51 -10.01 5.02
CA HIS A 91 15.86 -8.65 4.59
C HIS A 91 15.04 -8.27 3.38
N LEU A 92 14.25 -7.21 3.54
CA LEU A 92 13.44 -6.63 2.50
C LEU A 92 13.81 -5.17 2.33
N GLN A 93 14.14 -4.79 1.09
CA GLN A 93 14.27 -3.38 0.73
C GLN A 93 13.02 -2.93 0.01
N ILE A 94 12.41 -1.88 0.53
CA ILE A 94 11.31 -1.14 -0.08
C ILE A 94 11.91 0.09 -0.74
N PHE A 95 11.53 0.35 -1.98
CA PHE A 95 12.04 1.48 -2.75
C PHE A 95 10.93 2.08 -3.61
N PRO A 96 10.91 3.41 -3.80
CA PRO A 96 9.95 4.01 -4.70
C PRO A 96 10.38 3.84 -6.16
N SER A 97 9.40 3.85 -7.04
CA SER A 97 9.56 4.11 -8.46
C SER A 97 8.50 5.13 -8.87
N PHE A 98 8.85 6.02 -9.78
CA PHE A 98 8.02 7.12 -10.21
C PHE A 98 7.47 6.84 -11.62
N ALA A 99 6.23 7.27 -11.87
CA ALA A 99 5.65 7.20 -13.20
C ALA A 99 6.43 8.08 -14.20
N ASP A 100 6.97 9.21 -13.73
CA ASP A 100 7.98 9.95 -14.47
C ASP A 100 9.35 9.24 -14.38
N GLN A 101 9.82 8.72 -15.52
CA GLN A 101 11.08 7.98 -15.59
C GLN A 101 12.32 8.84 -15.32
N SER A 102 12.25 10.16 -15.53
CA SER A 102 13.37 11.07 -15.25
C SER A 102 13.75 11.09 -13.76
N LEU A 103 12.81 10.75 -12.89
CA LEU A 103 13.01 10.70 -11.44
C LEU A 103 13.62 9.36 -10.97
N ASN A 104 13.52 8.29 -11.76
CA ASN A 104 13.93 6.95 -11.34
C ASN A 104 15.44 6.73 -11.32
N SER A 105 16.21 7.47 -12.13
CA SER A 105 17.67 7.41 -12.15
C SER A 105 18.33 8.42 -11.20
N SER A 106 17.54 9.11 -10.38
CA SER A 106 18.06 10.14 -9.49
C SER A 106 18.54 9.54 -8.15
N GLU A 107 19.64 10.07 -7.62
CA GLU A 107 20.09 9.77 -6.25
C GLU A 107 19.00 10.03 -5.20
N LEU A 108 18.05 10.92 -5.50
CA LEU A 108 16.91 11.25 -4.64
C LEU A 108 15.94 10.08 -4.49
N ALA A 109 15.72 9.29 -5.55
CA ALA A 109 14.91 8.07 -5.48
C ALA A 109 15.55 7.05 -4.53
N GLU A 110 16.88 6.95 -4.55
CA GLU A 110 17.62 6.04 -3.66
C GLU A 110 17.56 6.48 -2.20
N LYS A 111 17.51 7.79 -1.91
CA LYS A 111 17.37 8.29 -0.54
C LYS A 111 16.07 7.82 0.12
N LEU A 112 15.02 7.56 -0.65
CA LEU A 112 13.74 7.06 -0.17
C LEU A 112 13.70 5.54 0.05
N ASN A 113 14.84 4.84 -0.06
CA ASN A 113 14.94 3.43 0.28
C ASN A 113 14.65 3.18 1.77
N HIS A 114 13.92 2.11 2.05
CA HIS A 114 13.57 1.69 3.41
C HIS A 114 13.85 0.20 3.57
N LYS A 115 14.48 -0.17 4.68
CA LYS A 115 14.82 -1.57 4.96
C LYS A 115 13.93 -2.09 6.08
N GLU A 116 13.43 -3.30 5.86
CA GLU A 116 12.66 -4.06 6.84
C GLU A 116 13.35 -5.40 7.05
N ASN A 117 13.42 -5.81 8.32
CA ASN A 117 14.08 -7.05 8.70
C ASN A 117 13.09 -8.02 9.36
N SER A 118 13.34 -9.31 9.20
CA SER A 118 12.63 -10.40 9.86
C SER A 118 11.10 -10.27 9.78
N LEU A 119 10.58 -10.37 8.56
CA LEU A 119 9.14 -10.42 8.31
C LEU A 119 8.68 -11.88 8.43
N ALA A 120 7.89 -12.16 9.44
CA ALA A 120 7.45 -13.52 9.77
C ALA A 120 6.54 -14.09 8.65
N PRO A 121 6.40 -15.43 8.56
CA PRO A 121 5.46 -16.08 7.66
C PRO A 121 4.05 -15.49 7.79
N ARG A 122 3.40 -15.19 6.66
CA ARG A 122 2.04 -14.62 6.61
C ARG A 122 1.85 -13.28 7.36
N GLU A 123 2.92 -12.61 7.80
CA GLU A 123 2.82 -11.37 8.55
C GLU A 123 2.36 -10.21 7.66
N THR A 124 1.50 -9.35 8.23
CA THR A 124 1.19 -8.03 7.67
C THR A 124 1.76 -6.95 8.61
N ARG A 125 2.70 -6.16 8.11
CA ARG A 125 3.38 -5.10 8.87
C ARG A 125 3.16 -3.72 8.27
N ARG A 126 2.98 -2.71 9.13
CA ARG A 126 2.95 -1.30 8.73
C ARG A 126 4.36 -0.74 8.68
N PHE A 127 4.65 0.09 7.69
CA PHE A 127 5.90 0.84 7.62
C PHE A 127 5.64 2.30 7.22
N VAL A 128 6.59 3.16 7.55
CA VAL A 128 6.59 4.56 7.16
C VAL A 128 8.01 4.97 6.75
N ILE A 129 8.16 5.44 5.52
CA ILE A 129 9.38 6.07 5.03
C ILE A 129 9.29 7.55 5.40
N LYS A 130 10.14 7.98 6.35
CA LYS A 130 10.25 9.38 6.78
C LYS A 130 11.53 9.99 6.20
N ARG A 131 11.42 11.10 5.47
CA ARG A 131 12.58 11.88 5.02
C ARG A 131 12.38 13.38 5.22
N PRO A 132 13.44 14.15 5.49
CA PRO A 132 13.37 15.59 5.48
C PRO A 132 12.94 16.12 4.11
N VAL A 133 12.09 17.15 4.10
CA VAL A 133 11.65 17.81 2.86
C VAL A 133 12.84 18.37 2.07
N SER A 134 13.87 18.87 2.76
CA SER A 134 15.10 19.37 2.13
C SER A 134 15.83 18.32 1.29
N GLU A 135 15.76 17.05 1.68
CA GLU A 135 16.44 15.95 0.97
C GLU A 135 15.68 15.49 -0.27
N VAL A 136 14.38 15.80 -0.36
CA VAL A 136 13.50 15.36 -1.44
C VAL A 136 12.82 16.52 -2.16
N ALA A 137 13.22 17.77 -1.90
CA ALA A 137 12.60 18.97 -2.45
C ALA A 137 12.45 18.92 -4.00
N PRO A 138 13.43 18.40 -4.77
CA PRO A 138 13.28 18.30 -6.22
C PRO A 138 12.18 17.31 -6.67
N LEU A 139 11.89 16.28 -5.86
CA LEU A 139 10.77 15.36 -6.11
C LEU A 139 9.42 16.03 -5.83
N LEU A 140 9.38 17.03 -4.95
CA LEU A 140 8.17 17.77 -4.59
C LEU A 140 7.87 18.92 -5.56
N SER A 141 8.88 19.45 -6.25
CA SER A 141 8.70 20.48 -7.28
C SER A 141 8.16 19.94 -8.61
N HIS A 142 7.97 18.63 -8.73
CA HIS A 142 7.45 18.03 -9.94
C HIS A 142 5.97 18.37 -10.14
N SER A 143 5.55 18.48 -11.40
CA SER A 143 4.17 18.80 -11.79
C SER A 143 3.14 17.75 -11.38
N ILE A 144 3.58 16.51 -11.13
CA ILE A 144 2.70 15.39 -10.76
C ILE A 144 2.77 15.22 -9.24
N PRO A 145 1.62 15.23 -8.54
CA PRO A 145 1.58 14.99 -7.11
C PRO A 145 2.31 13.70 -6.73
N LEU A 146 3.17 13.77 -5.73
CA LEU A 146 3.96 12.61 -5.31
C LEU A 146 3.09 11.42 -4.86
N ASN A 147 1.89 11.69 -4.35
CA ASN A 147 0.93 10.64 -4.02
C ASN A 147 0.42 9.86 -5.25
N ASP A 148 0.45 10.43 -6.43
CA ASP A 148 0.00 9.75 -7.65
C ASP A 148 1.20 9.22 -8.45
N ASN A 149 2.34 9.90 -8.34
CA ASN A 149 3.56 9.55 -9.05
C ASN A 149 4.34 8.40 -8.38
N CYS A 150 4.32 8.28 -7.05
CA CYS A 150 5.15 7.33 -6.31
C CYS A 150 4.51 5.94 -6.21
N ILE A 151 5.17 4.93 -6.74
CA ILE A 151 4.82 3.51 -6.62
C ILE A 151 5.85 2.87 -5.67
N LEU A 152 5.41 2.09 -4.70
CA LEU A 152 6.33 1.40 -3.80
C LEU A 152 6.54 -0.03 -4.30
N ASN A 153 7.80 -0.35 -4.56
CA ASN A 153 8.27 -1.66 -4.93
C ASN A 153 9.09 -2.27 -3.79
N CYS A 154 9.34 -3.57 -3.88
CA CYS A 154 10.19 -4.27 -2.95
C CYS A 154 11.09 -5.28 -3.63
N ARG A 155 12.24 -5.53 -3.02
CA ARG A 155 13.15 -6.62 -3.37
C ARG A 155 13.65 -7.29 -2.11
N GLU A 156 13.70 -8.62 -2.13
CA GLU A 156 14.49 -9.37 -1.14
C GLU A 156 15.97 -9.05 -1.40
N VAL A 157 16.73 -8.79 -0.33
CA VAL A 157 18.16 -8.53 -0.43
C VAL A 157 18.87 -9.71 0.22
N GLU A 158 19.59 -10.49 -0.58
CA GLU A 158 20.49 -11.52 -0.06
C GLU A 158 21.63 -10.80 0.69
N SER A 159 21.90 -11.24 1.91
CA SER A 159 22.98 -10.71 2.75
C SER A 159 24.21 -11.59 2.62
#